data_AF-A0A947RES6-F1
#
_entry.id   AF-A0A947RES6-F1
#
_cell.length_a   1.000
_cell.length_b   1.000
_cell.length_c   1.000
_cell.angle_alpha   90.00
_cell.angle_beta   90.00
_cell.angle_gamma   90.00
#
_symmetry.space_group_name_H-M   'P 1'
#
loop_
_entity.id
_entity.type
_entity.pdbx_description
1 polymer ?
#
loop_
_entity_poly.entity_id
_entity_poly.type
_entity_poly.pdbx_seq_one_letter_code
_entity_poly.pdbx_strand_id
1 'polypeptide(L)' 'MKPVNIDDIKIHKILESSNDPDPNRIKEILHKALNLESLTLEDIVALTKINEPELQNRMFETARKIKEK' A
#
# COMPACT_ATOMS: atom_id res chain seq x y z
N MET A 1 -17.31 5.56 19.65
CA MET A 1 -16.09 5.25 18.87
C MET A 1 -15.19 4.41 19.76
N LYS A 2 -14.89 3.16 19.40
CA LYS A 2 -13.97 2.33 20.18
C LYS A 2 -12.56 2.92 20.05
N PRO A 3 -11.76 3.02 21.12
CA PRO A 3 -10.38 3.45 20.99
C PRO A 3 -9.63 2.41 20.14
N VAL A 4 -9.11 2.85 18.99
CA VAL A 4 -8.17 2.04 18.22
C VAL A 4 -6.87 2.06 19.02
N ASN A 5 -6.45 0.88 19.49
CA ASN A 5 -5.14 0.73 20.11
C ASN A 5 -4.12 0.63 18.97
N ILE A 6 -3.43 1.74 18.71
CA ILE A 6 -2.37 1.82 17.70
C ILE A 6 -1.05 1.46 18.39
N ASP A 7 -0.35 0.47 17.85
CA ASP A 7 0.98 0.08 18.33
C ASP A 7 2.05 0.81 17.51
N ASP A 8 2.47 1.98 17.99
CA ASP A 8 3.47 2.83 17.32
C ASP A 8 4.80 2.11 17.09
N ILE A 9 5.24 1.29 18.06
CA ILE A 9 6.51 0.55 17.97
C ILE A 9 6.45 -0.47 16.84
N LYS A 10 5.35 -1.22 16.75
CA LYS A 10 5.14 -2.19 15.67
C LYS A 10 5.06 -1.51 14.32
N ILE A 11 4.36 -0.38 14.20
CA ILE A 11 4.27 0.37 12.95
C ILE A 11 5.65 0.85 12.50
N HIS A 12 6.41 1.46 13.40
CA HIS A 12 7.74 1.95 13.08
C HIS A 12 8.67 0.83 12.60
N LYS A 13 8.65 -0.33 13.29
CA LYS A 13 9.45 -1.49 12.90
C LYS A 13 9.11 -2.02 11.50
N ILE A 14 7.84 -2.03 11.11
CA ILE A 14 7.43 -2.48 9.76
C ILE A 14 7.80 -1.41 8.72
N LEU A 15 7.70 -0.12 9.07
CA LEU A 15 8.16 0.97 8.22
C LEU A 15 9.69 0.99 8.04
N GLU A 16 10.47 0.41 8.93
CA GLU A 16 11.93 0.26 8.75
C GLU A 16 12.32 -1.00 7.96
N SER A 17 11.51 -2.07 7.99
CA SER A 17 11.91 -3.40 7.50
C SER A 17 11.90 -3.62 5.99
N SER A 18 11.55 -2.60 5.19
CA SER A 18 11.47 -2.72 3.73
C SER A 18 12.14 -1.50 3.09
N ASN A 19 13.18 -1.70 2.31
CA ASN A 19 13.73 -0.66 1.45
C ASN A 19 13.48 -1.14 0.02
N ASP A 20 12.86 -0.28 -0.78
CA ASP A 20 12.46 -0.48 -2.17
C ASP A 20 11.55 -1.70 -2.45
N PRO A 21 10.23 -1.50 -2.61
CA PRO A 21 9.32 -2.57 -2.94
C PRO A 21 9.56 -3.06 -4.37
N ASP A 22 9.56 -4.40 -4.57
CA ASP A 22 9.62 -5.00 -5.90
C ASP A 22 8.46 -4.48 -6.78
N PRO A 23 8.75 -3.93 -7.98
CA PRO A 23 7.73 -3.44 -8.90
C PRO A 23 6.64 -4.47 -9.25
N ASN A 24 6.97 -5.77 -9.28
CA ASN A 24 6.00 -6.83 -9.51
C ASN A 24 5.07 -7.00 -8.33
N ARG A 25 5.61 -6.94 -7.11
CA ARG A 25 4.80 -6.95 -5.89
C ARG A 25 3.85 -5.76 -5.83
N ILE A 26 4.30 -4.57 -6.23
CA ILE A 26 3.42 -3.39 -6.32
C ILE A 26 2.28 -3.64 -7.31
N LYS A 27 2.54 -4.22 -8.49
CA LYS A 27 1.49 -4.54 -9.47
C LYS A 27 0.46 -5.52 -8.91
N GLU A 28 0.90 -6.54 -8.17
CA GLU A 28 0.00 -7.49 -7.52
C GLU A 28 -0.89 -6.80 -6.48
N ILE A 29 -0.32 -5.93 -5.64
CA ILE A 29 -1.06 -5.17 -4.64
C ILE A 29 -2.10 -4.26 -5.30
N LEU A 30 -1.73 -3.56 -6.38
CA LEU A 30 -2.67 -2.71 -7.12
C LEU A 30 -3.79 -3.53 -7.78
N HIS A 31 -3.49 -4.75 -8.24
CA HIS A 31 -4.50 -5.67 -8.78
C HIS A 31 -5.51 -6.10 -7.69
N LYS A 32 -5.04 -6.47 -6.49
CA LYS A 32 -5.91 -6.74 -5.34
C LYS A 32 -6.82 -5.56 -5.04
N ALA A 33 -6.26 -4.34 -4.99
CA ALA A 33 -7.02 -3.13 -4.72
C ALA A 33 -8.11 -2.87 -5.77
N LEU A 34 -7.84 -3.11 -7.06
CA LEU A 34 -8.82 -2.97 -8.15
C LEU A 34 -10.01 -3.94 -8.04
N ASN A 35 -9.79 -5.08 -7.38
CA ASN A 35 -10.80 -6.09 -7.09
C ASN A 35 -11.53 -5.85 -5.76
N LEU A 36 -11.25 -4.74 -5.07
CA LEU A 36 -11.78 -4.42 -3.73
C LEU A 36 -11.41 -5.48 -2.67
N GLU A 37 -10.28 -6.17 -2.87
CA GLU A 37 -9.74 -7.10 -1.89
C GLU A 37 -9.04 -6.32 -0.76
N SER A 38 -9.12 -6.85 0.47
CA SER A 38 -8.44 -6.25 1.63
C SER A 38 -6.92 -6.28 1.47
N LEU A 39 -6.26 -5.17 1.77
CA LEU A 39 -4.80 -5.06 1.78
C LEU A 39 -4.24 -5.38 3.18
N THR A 40 -3.11 -6.07 3.23
CA THR A 40 -2.40 -6.33 4.50
C THR A 40 -1.54 -5.13 4.91
N LEU A 41 -1.04 -5.13 6.16
CA LEU A 41 -0.11 -4.08 6.61
C LEU A 41 1.17 -4.04 5.76
N GLU A 42 1.66 -5.18 5.32
CA GLU A 42 2.83 -5.29 4.44
C GLU A 42 2.52 -4.74 3.05
N ASP A 43 1.32 -4.96 2.53
CA ASP A 43 0.87 -4.38 1.26
C ASP A 43 0.82 -2.85 1.36
N ILE A 44 0.28 -2.32 2.47
CA ILE A 44 0.23 -0.87 2.73
C ILE A 44 1.64 -0.29 2.84
N VAL A 45 2.54 -0.93 3.60
CA VAL A 45 3.93 -0.47 3.75
C VAL A 45 4.71 -0.52 2.44
N ALA A 46 4.43 -1.48 1.57
CA ALA A 46 5.01 -1.50 0.23
C ALA A 46 4.53 -0.29 -0.60
N LEU A 47 3.23 0.05 -0.54
CA LEU A 47 2.69 1.22 -1.25
C LEU A 47 3.25 2.55 -0.74
N THR A 48 3.47 2.70 0.57
CA THR A 48 4.01 3.95 1.14
C THR A 48 5.48 4.21 0.78
N LYS A 49 6.19 3.20 0.29
CA LYS A 49 7.62 3.25 -0.06
C LYS A 49 7.87 3.37 -1.56
N ILE A 50 6.83 3.56 -2.36
CA ILE A 50 6.99 3.79 -3.80
C ILE A 50 7.64 5.16 -4.02
N ASN A 51 8.91 5.16 -4.46
CA ASN A 51 9.63 6.37 -4.86
C ASN A 51 9.68 6.56 -6.38
N GLU A 52 9.48 5.50 -7.15
CA GLU A 52 9.51 5.54 -8.62
C GLU A 52 8.26 6.26 -9.17
N PRO A 53 8.42 7.35 -9.95
CA PRO A 53 7.29 8.15 -10.43
C PRO A 53 6.27 7.36 -11.27
N GLU A 54 6.73 6.40 -12.08
CA GLU A 54 5.85 5.57 -12.90
C GLU A 54 4.92 4.70 -12.03
N LEU A 55 5.47 4.12 -10.95
CA LEU A 55 4.70 3.30 -10.02
C LEU A 55 3.72 4.16 -9.20
N GLN A 56 4.10 5.37 -8.81
CA GLN A 56 3.18 6.31 -8.14
C GLN A 56 2.00 6.68 -9.03
N ASN A 57 2.26 7.02 -10.30
CA ASN A 57 1.19 7.31 -11.27
C ASN A 57 0.23 6.11 -11.40
N ARG A 58 0.77 4.89 -11.50
CA ARG A 58 -0.03 3.66 -11.53
C ARG A 58 -0.90 3.48 -10.28
N MET A 59 -0.37 3.81 -9.11
CA MET A 59 -1.11 3.77 -7.84
C MET A 59 -2.26 4.79 -7.86
N PHE A 60 -2.01 6.03 -8.29
CA PHE A 60 -3.05 7.06 -8.38
C PHE A 60 -4.14 6.71 -9.39
N GLU A 61 -3.78 6.20 -10.57
CA GLU A 61 -4.72 5.71 -11.58
C GLU A 61 -5.59 4.56 -11.04
N THR A 62 -4.99 3.64 -10.28
CA THR A 62 -5.71 2.57 -9.59
C THR A 62 -6.72 3.12 -8.59
N ALA A 63 -6.30 4.05 -7.73
CA ALA A 63 -7.18 4.69 -6.76
C ALA A 63 -8.33 5.45 -7.42
N ARG A 64 -8.07 6.14 -8.54
CA ARG A 64 -9.09 6.81 -9.34
C ARG A 64 -10.12 5.83 -9.88
N LYS A 65 -9.68 4.73 -10.49
CA LYS A 65 -10.59 3.68 -11.01
C LYS A 65 -11.48 3.09 -9.91
N ILE A 66 -10.94 2.88 -8.71
CA ILE A 66 -11.71 2.39 -7.57
C ILE A 66 -12.78 3.42 -7.16
N LYS A 67 -12.45 4.71 -7.16
CA LYS A 67 -13.38 5.79 -6.80
C LYS A 67 -14.49 6.00 -7.83
N GLU A 68 -14.20 5.77 -9.11
CA GLU A 68 -15.16 5.94 -10.23
C GLU A 68 -16.07 4.72 -10.45
N LYS A 69 -15.78 3.58 -9.81
CA LYS A 69 -16.66 2.42 -9.74
C LYS A 69 -17.79 2.63 -8.73
#